data_AF-A0A544T1V3-F1
#
_entry.id   AF-A0A544T1V3-F1
#
_cell.length_a   1.000
_cell.length_b   1.000
_cell.length_c   1.000
_cell.angle_alpha   90.00
_cell.angle_beta   90.00
_cell.angle_gamma   90.00
#
_symmetry.space_group_name_H-M   'P 1'
#
loop_
_entity.id
_entity.type
_entity.pdbx_description
1 polymer ?
#
loop_
_entity_poly.entity_id
_entity_poly.type
_entity_poly.pdbx_seq_one_letter_code
_entity_poly.pdbx_strand_id
1 'polypeptide(L)'
;METQFIPNQKLTGDVRKNKNKSFFEKAKEHKKEIVTGTAIVFSVMGAILVVKNRAVIKSAIKSSLVEEALTKSIETKTNVSPLVLEPIEKSIINKFPIDNKINVREHIRNLPKGWNPSINKVELASKYGYSLEGHQTWVNAYTKASA
;
A
#
# COMPACT_ATOMS: atom_id res chain seq x y z
N MET A 1 -70.47 -45.64 48.04
CA MET A 1 -69.51 -44.55 48.28
C MET A 1 -68.46 -44.64 47.19
N GLU A 2 -68.62 -43.89 46.11
CA GLU A 2 -67.67 -43.89 44.99
C GLU A 2 -66.78 -42.66 45.11
N THR A 3 -65.49 -42.89 45.38
CA THR A 3 -64.46 -41.86 45.36
C THR A 3 -64.12 -41.52 43.93
N GLN A 4 -64.58 -40.37 43.45
CA GLN A 4 -64.20 -39.83 42.15
C GLN A 4 -62.73 -39.40 42.18
N PHE A 5 -61.93 -40.06 41.36
CA PHE A 5 -60.55 -39.68 41.07
C PHE A 5 -60.60 -38.40 40.22
N ILE A 6 -60.07 -37.28 40.73
CA ILE A 6 -59.96 -36.03 39.98
C ILE A 6 -58.58 -36.03 39.29
N PRO A 7 -58.48 -36.24 37.97
CA PRO A 7 -57.21 -36.17 37.29
C PRO A 7 -56.77 -34.72 37.12
N ASN A 8 -55.63 -34.42 37.73
CA ASN A 8 -54.58 -33.51 37.28
C ASN A 8 -55.03 -32.10 36.85
N GLN A 9 -54.86 -31.14 37.77
CA GLN A 9 -54.80 -29.72 37.42
C GLN A 9 -53.80 -29.52 36.29
N LYS A 10 -54.29 -29.08 35.11
CA LYS A 10 -53.43 -28.55 34.05
C LYS A 10 -52.64 -27.39 34.63
N LEU A 11 -51.36 -27.63 34.92
CA LEU A 11 -50.37 -26.59 35.12
C LEU A 11 -50.23 -25.85 33.78
N THR A 12 -51.09 -24.86 33.57
CA THR A 12 -50.92 -23.86 32.52
C THR A 12 -49.80 -22.95 32.98
N GLY A 13 -48.57 -23.47 32.89
CA GLY A 13 -47.42 -22.60 32.75
C GLY A 13 -47.65 -21.81 31.48
N ASP A 14 -48.11 -20.57 31.63
CA ASP A 14 -47.87 -19.54 30.63
C ASP A 14 -46.35 -19.42 30.54
N VAL A 15 -45.76 -20.27 29.70
CA VAL A 15 -44.43 -20.04 29.15
C VAL A 15 -44.64 -18.78 28.33
N ARG A 16 -44.48 -17.64 29.00
CA ARG A 16 -44.42 -16.30 28.45
C ARG A 16 -43.39 -16.39 27.34
N LYS A 17 -43.85 -16.68 26.13
CA LYS A 17 -43.02 -16.71 24.92
C LYS A 17 -42.56 -15.28 24.78
N ASN A 18 -41.38 -15.01 25.33
CA ASN A 18 -40.72 -13.77 25.11
C ASN A 18 -40.47 -13.71 23.60
N LYS A 19 -41.34 -12.96 22.88
CA LYS A 19 -41.16 -12.60 21.49
C LYS A 19 -40.02 -11.60 21.39
N ASN A 20 -38.84 -11.98 21.88
CA ASN A 20 -37.60 -11.36 21.48
C ASN A 20 -37.44 -11.70 20.00
N LYS A 21 -37.83 -10.77 19.12
CA LYS A 21 -37.48 -10.86 17.70
C LYS A 21 -36.01 -11.24 17.60
N SER A 22 -35.71 -12.31 16.88
CA SER A 22 -34.34 -12.82 16.73
C SER A 22 -33.43 -11.70 16.22
N PHE A 23 -32.15 -11.68 16.61
CA PHE A 23 -31.19 -10.67 16.14
C PHE A 23 -31.17 -10.55 14.61
N PHE A 24 -31.46 -11.66 13.90
CA PHE A 24 -31.62 -11.71 12.46
C PHE A 24 -32.85 -10.95 11.94
N GLU A 25 -33.97 -10.96 12.65
CA GLU A 25 -35.16 -10.18 12.28
C GLU A 25 -34.93 -8.69 12.47
N LYS A 26 -34.28 -8.29 13.57
CA LYS A 26 -33.86 -6.90 13.80
C LYS A 26 -32.84 -6.44 12.76
N ALA A 27 -31.88 -7.30 12.39
CA ALA A 27 -30.91 -6.98 11.34
C ALA A 27 -31.55 -6.83 9.96
N LYS A 28 -32.61 -7.59 9.67
CA LYS A 28 -33.37 -7.50 8.42
C LYS A 28 -34.17 -6.20 8.31
N GLU A 29 -34.67 -5.70 9.44
CA GLU A 29 -35.39 -4.43 9.57
C GLU A 29 -34.44 -3.23 9.36
N HIS A 30 -33.24 -3.27 9.94
CA HIS A 30 -32.22 -2.19 9.89
C HIS A 30 -31.07 -2.43 8.89
N LYS A 31 -31.32 -3.17 7.81
CA LYS A 31 -30.27 -3.54 6.81
C LYS A 31 -29.44 -2.36 6.30
N LYS A 32 -30.04 -1.17 6.16
CA LYS A 32 -29.36 0.02 5.65
C LYS A 32 -28.38 0.60 6.67
N GLU A 33 -28.81 0.71 7.93
CA GLU A 33 -27.98 1.23 9.01
C GLU A 33 -26.82 0.30 9.35
N ILE A 34 -27.03 -1.01 9.29
CA ILE A 34 -25.98 -2.02 9.49
C ILE A 34 -24.92 -1.94 8.40
N VAL A 35 -25.32 -1.77 7.13
CA VAL A 35 -24.39 -1.61 6.01
C VAL A 35 -23.56 -0.33 6.15
N THR A 36 -24.19 0.79 6.53
CA THR A 36 -23.45 2.05 6.73
C THR A 36 -22.52 1.98 7.94
N GLY A 37 -22.97 1.41 9.06
CA GLY A 37 -22.15 1.24 10.26
C GLY A 37 -20.94 0.33 10.04
N THR A 38 -21.15 -0.79 9.33
CA THR A 38 -20.04 -1.70 8.99
C THR A 38 -19.04 -1.04 8.05
N ALA A 39 -19.48 -0.31 7.02
CA ALA A 39 -18.58 0.37 6.08
C ALA A 39 -17.59 1.33 6.80
N ILE A 40 -18.06 2.07 7.81
CA ILE A 40 -17.22 3.00 8.58
C ILE A 40 -16.17 2.24 9.38
N VAL A 41 -16.56 1.19 10.12
CA VAL A 41 -15.65 0.40 10.95
C VAL A 41 -14.60 -0.33 10.09
N PHE A 42 -15.03 -0.91 8.96
CA PHE A 42 -14.11 -1.56 8.03
C PHE A 42 -13.15 -0.57 7.36
N SER A 43 -13.58 0.67 7.08
CA SER A 43 -12.71 1.70 6.50
C SER A 43 -11.55 2.04 7.44
N VAL A 44 -11.83 2.28 8.73
CA VAL A 44 -10.80 2.60 9.73
C VAL A 44 -9.85 1.42 9.93
N MET A 45 -10.39 0.21 10.07
CA MET A 45 -9.57 -1.00 10.25
C MET A 45 -8.70 -1.29 9.02
N GLY A 46 -9.26 -1.10 7.82
CA GLY A 46 -8.55 -1.24 6.55
C GLY A 46 -7.40 -0.23 6.43
N ALA A 47 -7.64 1.04 6.78
CA ALA A 47 -6.59 2.06 6.76
C ALA A 47 -5.43 1.71 7.70
N ILE A 48 -5.72 1.24 8.92
CA ILE A 48 -4.69 0.81 9.89
C ILE A 48 -3.87 -0.36 9.34
N LEU A 49 -4.52 -1.35 8.73
CA LEU A 49 -3.84 -2.52 8.15
C LEU A 49 -2.96 -2.14 6.94
N VAL A 50 -3.44 -1.20 6.11
CA VAL A 50 -2.69 -0.66 4.97
C VAL A 50 -1.46 0.13 5.43
N VAL A 51 -1.58 0.96 6.47
CA VAL A 51 -0.42 1.71 7.01
C VAL A 51 0.61 0.78 7.61
N LYS A 52 0.18 -0.25 8.34
CA LYS A 52 1.08 -1.25 8.94
C LYS A 52 1.82 -2.07 7.89
N ASN A 53 1.13 -2.48 6.83
CA ASN A 53 1.68 -3.34 5.78
C ASN A 53 1.98 -2.57 4.47
N ARG A 54 2.25 -1.26 4.58
CA ARG A 54 2.37 -0.34 3.42
C ARG A 54 3.36 -0.81 2.36
N ALA A 55 4.46 -1.45 2.76
CA ALA A 55 5.50 -1.90 1.84
C ALA A 55 5.00 -3.06 0.96
N VAL A 56 4.35 -4.04 1.58
CA VAL A 56 3.83 -5.26 0.93
C VAL A 56 2.66 -4.93 -0.01
N ILE A 57 1.76 -4.05 0.41
CA ILE A 57 0.60 -3.66 -0.39
C ILE A 57 1.04 -2.79 -1.57
N LYS A 58 2.00 -1.87 -1.34
CA LYS A 58 2.55 -1.03 -2.42
C LYS A 58 3.32 -1.84 -3.45
N SER A 59 4.02 -2.92 -3.06
CA SER A 59 4.66 -3.82 -4.03
C SER A 59 3.64 -4.66 -4.77
N ALA A 60 2.63 -5.22 -4.09
CA ALA A 60 1.60 -6.07 -4.70
C ALA A 60 0.74 -5.32 -5.74
N ILE A 61 0.34 -4.08 -5.43
CA ILE A 61 -0.44 -3.24 -6.35
C ILE A 61 0.41 -2.80 -7.55
N LYS A 62 1.70 -2.50 -7.32
CA LYS A 62 2.61 -2.16 -8.41
C LYS A 62 2.85 -3.34 -9.36
N SER A 63 3.03 -4.54 -8.82
CA SER A 63 3.20 -5.74 -9.64
C SER A 63 1.92 -6.08 -10.40
N SER A 64 0.74 -5.98 -9.78
CA SER A 64 -0.52 -6.28 -10.46
C SER A 64 -0.83 -5.30 -11.60
N LEU A 65 -0.55 -4.01 -11.42
CA LEU A 65 -0.73 -3.00 -12.49
C LEU A 65 0.27 -3.18 -13.63
N VAL A 66 1.48 -3.67 -13.35
CA VAL A 66 2.47 -3.98 -14.38
C VAL A 66 2.07 -5.24 -15.15
N GLU A 67 1.61 -6.30 -14.48
CA GLU A 67 1.10 -7.52 -15.11
C GLU A 67 -0.14 -7.25 -16.00
N GLU A 68 -1.08 -6.42 -15.54
CA GLU A 68 -2.26 -6.02 -16.33
C GLU A 68 -1.88 -5.19 -17.56
N ALA A 69 -0.89 -4.29 -17.43
CA ALA A 69 -0.36 -3.53 -18.56
C ALA A 69 0.39 -4.41 -19.57
N LEU A 70 1.10 -5.45 -19.10
CA LEU A 70 1.87 -6.37 -19.93
C LEU A 70 0.96 -7.37 -20.67
N THR A 71 -0.05 -7.93 -20.00
CA THR A 71 -1.02 -8.85 -20.62
C THR A 71 -1.83 -8.17 -21.72
N LYS A 72 -2.28 -6.93 -21.49
CA LYS A 72 -2.95 -6.11 -22.50
C LYS A 72 -2.03 -5.72 -23.67
N SER A 73 -0.72 -5.66 -23.44
CA SER A 73 0.30 -5.38 -24.47
C SER A 73 0.67 -6.60 -25.32
N ILE A 74 0.50 -7.82 -24.79
CA ILE A 74 0.91 -9.06 -25.47
C ILE A 74 -0.18 -9.57 -26.42
N GLU A 75 -1.45 -9.29 -26.12
CA GLU A 75 -2.60 -9.75 -26.93
C GLU A 75 -2.63 -9.16 -28.36
N THR A 76 -1.82 -8.14 -28.66
CA THR A 76 -1.75 -7.51 -30.00
C THR A 76 -0.63 -8.03 -30.90
N LYS A 77 0.15 -9.06 -30.51
CA LYS A 77 1.34 -9.46 -31.29
C LYS A 77 1.56 -10.96 -31.44
N THR A 78 0.53 -11.71 -31.84
CA THR A 78 0.69 -13.07 -32.39
C THR A 78 0.55 -13.05 -33.90
N ASN A 79 1.68 -12.97 -34.60
CA ASN A 79 1.92 -13.56 -35.92
C ASN A 79 3.36 -13.20 -36.34
N VAL A 80 4.33 -14.10 -36.12
CA VAL A 80 5.26 -14.64 -37.14
C VAL A 80 6.39 -15.46 -36.50
N SER A 81 6.71 -16.57 -37.17
CA SER A 81 7.66 -17.66 -36.85
C SER A 81 9.15 -17.22 -36.83
N PRO A 82 10.08 -18.01 -36.25
CA PRO A 82 11.43 -17.58 -35.90
C PRO A 82 12.48 -17.97 -36.96
N LEU A 83 13.32 -17.05 -37.42
CA LEU A 83 14.60 -17.37 -38.05
C LEU A 83 15.54 -16.14 -38.17
N VAL A 84 16.81 -16.37 -37.82
CA VAL A 84 18.05 -15.68 -38.28
C VAL A 84 18.52 -14.37 -37.62
N LEU A 85 19.59 -14.53 -36.84
CA LEU A 85 20.90 -13.81 -36.76
C LEU A 85 20.99 -12.27 -36.83
N GLU A 86 21.48 -11.73 -35.71
CA GLU A 86 22.39 -10.58 -35.50
C GLU A 86 21.98 -9.14 -35.93
N PRO A 87 22.79 -8.10 -35.63
CA PRO A 87 22.62 -7.26 -34.44
C PRO A 87 22.40 -5.81 -34.88
N ILE A 88 21.16 -5.32 -34.84
CA ILE A 88 20.87 -3.95 -35.28
C ILE A 88 20.61 -3.09 -34.06
N GLU A 89 21.58 -2.21 -33.78
CA GLU A 89 21.43 -1.01 -32.98
C GLU A 89 20.10 -0.32 -33.32
N LYS A 90 19.11 -0.47 -32.44
CA LYS A 90 17.89 0.33 -32.49
C LYS A 90 17.79 1.06 -31.17
N SER A 91 18.03 2.36 -31.24
CA SER A 91 17.69 3.34 -30.21
C SER A 91 16.29 3.03 -29.68
N ILE A 92 16.23 2.42 -28.50
CA ILE A 92 14.99 2.19 -27.78
C ILE A 92 14.54 3.57 -27.31
N ILE A 93 13.65 4.21 -28.08
CA ILE A 93 12.83 5.31 -27.57
C ILE A 93 11.93 4.68 -26.53
N ASN A 94 12.43 4.63 -25.30
CA ASN A 94 11.79 4.01 -24.18
C ASN A 94 10.62 4.90 -23.78
N LYS A 95 9.40 4.50 -24.16
CA LYS A 95 8.14 5.22 -23.90
C LYS A 95 7.68 5.10 -22.44
N PHE A 96 8.62 5.08 -21.50
CA PHE A 96 8.32 5.23 -20.08
C PHE A 96 8.12 6.73 -19.81
N PRO A 97 7.20 7.13 -18.92
CA PRO A 97 7.26 8.47 -18.38
C PRO A 97 8.65 8.62 -17.79
N ILE A 98 9.44 9.52 -18.38
CA ILE A 98 10.76 9.85 -17.86
C ILE A 98 10.47 10.36 -16.45
N ASP A 99 10.79 9.55 -15.44
CA ASP A 99 10.78 10.02 -14.07
C ASP A 99 11.86 11.10 -14.07
N ASN A 100 11.42 12.35 -14.21
CA ASN A 100 12.27 13.53 -14.29
C ASN A 100 12.90 13.80 -12.93
N LYS A 101 13.47 12.78 -12.28
CA LYS A 101 14.11 12.84 -10.97
C LYS A 101 15.53 12.39 -11.13
N ILE A 102 16.43 13.31 -10.85
CA ILE A 102 17.86 13.08 -10.86
C ILE A 102 18.28 12.81 -9.41
N ASN A 103 18.74 11.59 -9.15
CA ASN A 103 19.33 11.21 -7.87
C ASN A 103 20.79 11.63 -7.86
N VAL A 104 21.11 12.65 -7.07
CA VAL A 104 22.48 13.12 -6.85
C VAL A 104 23.06 12.36 -5.67
N ARG A 105 24.16 11.65 -5.90
CA ARG A 105 24.89 10.91 -4.85
C ARG A 105 25.73 11.86 -3.99
N GLU A 106 26.16 11.36 -2.84
CA GLU A 106 27.14 12.08 -2.04
C GLU A 106 28.42 12.34 -2.83
N HIS A 107 28.99 13.53 -2.69
CA HIS A 107 30.25 13.90 -3.35
C HIS A 107 30.90 15.11 -2.66
N ILE A 108 32.18 15.32 -2.95
CA ILE A 108 32.90 16.53 -2.58
C ILE A 108 32.65 17.60 -3.63
N ARG A 109 32.35 18.82 -3.19
CA ARG A 109 32.22 19.99 -4.08
C ARG A 109 33.12 21.13 -3.60
N ASN A 110 33.68 21.87 -4.55
CA ASN A 110 34.40 23.10 -4.26
C ASN A 110 33.42 24.22 -3.84
N LEU A 111 33.83 24.98 -2.83
CA LEU A 111 33.18 26.18 -2.35
C LEU A 111 33.73 27.42 -3.09
N PRO A 112 32.96 28.52 -3.13
CA PRO A 112 33.48 29.79 -3.60
C PRO A 112 34.73 30.24 -2.82
N LYS A 113 35.55 31.08 -3.45
CA LYS A 113 36.77 31.61 -2.80
C LYS A 113 36.42 32.30 -1.48
N GLY A 114 37.18 31.99 -0.43
CA GLY A 114 37.00 32.55 0.92
C GLY A 114 35.94 31.83 1.77
N TRP A 115 35.27 30.81 1.23
CA TRP A 115 34.32 30.00 1.99
C TRP A 115 34.99 28.72 2.49
N ASN A 116 34.65 28.32 3.71
CA ASN A 116 35.13 27.10 4.33
C ASN A 116 33.97 26.17 4.66
N PRO A 117 34.18 24.84 4.67
CA PRO A 117 33.16 23.92 5.12
C PRO A 117 32.82 24.18 6.59
N SER A 118 31.55 24.03 6.95
CA SER A 118 31.15 23.95 8.35
C SER A 118 31.74 22.70 9.01
N ILE A 119 31.99 22.76 10.32
CA ILE A 119 32.54 21.65 11.13
C ILE A 119 31.79 20.33 10.88
N ASN A 120 30.45 20.37 10.89
CA ASN A 120 29.60 19.20 10.61
C ASN A 120 29.91 18.55 9.25
N LYS A 121 30.18 19.34 8.21
CA LYS A 121 30.51 18.82 6.87
C LYS A 121 31.89 18.18 6.81
N VAL A 122 32.83 18.66 7.62
CA VAL A 122 34.16 18.05 7.77
C VAL A 122 34.02 16.69 8.46
N GLU A 123 33.34 16.64 9.61
CA GLU A 123 33.10 15.40 10.35
C GLU A 123 32.38 14.35 9.51
N LEU A 124 31.34 14.78 8.77
CA LEU A 124 30.55 13.88 7.95
C LEU A 124 31.37 13.35 6.77
N ALA A 125 32.22 14.16 6.13
CA ALA A 125 33.16 13.68 5.12
C ALA A 125 34.11 12.61 5.71
N SER A 126 34.69 12.89 6.89
CA SER A 126 35.60 11.97 7.57
C SER A 126 34.92 10.65 7.94
N LYS A 127 33.65 10.69 8.34
CA LYS A 127 32.84 9.49 8.59
C LYS A 127 32.70 8.61 7.34
N TYR A 128 32.64 9.20 6.16
CA TYR A 128 32.58 8.48 4.88
C TYR A 128 33.98 8.15 4.31
N GLY A 129 35.06 8.42 5.04
CA GLY A 129 36.42 8.13 4.63
C GLY A 129 37.08 9.20 3.75
N TYR A 130 36.53 10.42 3.72
CA TYR A 130 37.04 11.53 2.94
C TYR A 130 37.65 12.63 3.82
N SER A 131 38.81 13.13 3.43
CA SER A 131 39.42 14.34 3.99
C SER A 131 39.10 15.53 3.06
N LEU A 132 38.53 16.60 3.60
CA LEU A 132 38.23 17.81 2.82
C LEU A 132 39.44 18.75 2.82
N GLU A 133 39.82 19.24 1.64
CA GLU A 133 40.81 20.30 1.51
C GLU A 133 40.20 21.68 1.83
N GLY A 134 41.05 22.71 1.89
CA GLY A 134 40.60 24.09 2.00
C GLY A 134 39.63 24.43 0.86
N HIS A 135 38.51 25.07 1.19
CA HIS A 135 37.45 25.42 0.22
C HIS A 135 36.71 24.23 -0.41
N GLN A 136 36.65 23.06 0.25
CA GLN A 136 35.79 21.96 -0.16
C GLN A 136 34.66 21.73 0.84
N THR A 137 33.53 21.16 0.39
CA THR A 137 32.43 20.74 1.25
C THR A 137 31.91 19.38 0.86
N TRP A 138 31.38 18.65 1.84
CA TRP A 138 30.62 17.43 1.60
C TRP A 138 29.17 17.73 1.22
N VAL A 139 28.71 17.14 0.13
CA VAL A 139 27.32 17.21 -0.33
C VAL A 139 26.66 15.87 0.01
N ASN A 140 25.52 15.93 0.71
CA ASN A 140 24.73 14.73 1.02
C ASN A 140 23.94 14.31 -0.22
N ALA A 141 23.56 13.04 -0.32
CA ALA A 141 22.69 12.59 -1.39
C ALA A 141 21.34 13.30 -1.33
N TYR A 142 20.81 13.68 -2.49
CA TYR A 142 19.49 14.28 -2.63
C TYR A 142 18.88 13.97 -4.00
N THR A 143 17.56 13.98 -4.09
CA THR A 143 16.83 13.85 -5.34
C THR A 143 16.35 15.23 -5.77
N LYS A 144 16.61 15.62 -7.02
CA LYS A 144 16.06 16.84 -7.62
C LYS A 144 15.20 16.52 -8.83
N ALA A 145 14.22 17.38 -9.12
CA ALA A 145 13.54 17.33 -10.40
C ALA A 145 14.51 17.71 -11.54
N SER A 146 14.41 17.04 -12.68
CA SER A 146 15.04 17.45 -13.94
C SER A 146 14.26 18.65 -14.47
N ALA A 147 14.99 19.68 -14.89
CA ALA A 147 14.44 20.84 -15.59
C ALA A 147 14.07 20.48 -17.02
#